data_AF-A0A8I1S4Y5-F1
#
_entry.id   AF-A0A8I1S4Y5-F1
#
_cell.length_a   1.000
_cell.length_b   1.000
_cell.length_c   1.000
_cell.angle_alpha   90.00
_cell.angle_beta   90.00
_cell.angle_gamma   90.00
#
_symmetry.space_group_name_H-M   'P 1'
#
loop_
_entity.id
_entity.type
_entity.pdbx_description
1 polymer ?
#
loop_
_entity_poly.entity_id
_entity_poly.type
_entity_poly.pdbx_seq_one_letter_code
_entity_poly.pdbx_strand_id
1 'polypeptide(L)'
;MSIDLDAIKARLAAATPGPWDYVGQGWITHPGTTFAAVGTPDQGMIPCTDADADLIAHAPTDLAALLAEVRALRKRAANLSLERAEFADEAQSLRDRLARIPERTTNAEAEVERLRAVVDSAKAVVDAEYAAHSDPYEVGIKIAVLRAALDALDAGGES
;
A
#
# COMPACT_ATOMS: atom_id res chain seq x y z
N MET A 1 12.23 -14.98 -19.72
CA MET A 1 11.73 -16.37 -19.85
C MET A 1 11.07 -16.73 -18.53
N SER A 2 9.76 -17.00 -18.50
CA SER A 2 9.06 -17.36 -17.26
C SER A 2 9.09 -18.88 -17.09
N ILE A 3 9.40 -19.34 -15.88
CA ILE A 3 9.37 -20.78 -15.55
C ILE A 3 7.91 -21.21 -15.38
N ASP A 4 7.49 -22.20 -16.15
CA ASP A 4 6.20 -22.87 -16.05
C ASP A 4 6.22 -23.90 -14.90
N LEU A 5 5.67 -23.51 -13.75
CA LEU A 5 5.62 -24.34 -12.56
C LEU A 5 4.57 -25.45 -12.66
N ASP A 6 3.56 -25.28 -13.51
CA ASP A 6 2.50 -26.27 -13.66
C ASP A 6 2.97 -27.42 -14.56
N ALA A 7 3.73 -27.12 -15.62
CA ALA A 7 4.42 -28.14 -16.40
C ALA A 7 5.48 -28.90 -15.58
N ILE A 8 6.18 -28.26 -14.64
CA ILE A 8 7.10 -28.96 -13.73
C ILE A 8 6.31 -29.81 -12.73
N LYS A 9 5.24 -29.29 -12.13
CA LYS A 9 4.37 -30.05 -11.23
C LYS A 9 3.76 -31.28 -11.92
N ALA A 10 3.31 -31.14 -13.17
CA ALA A 10 2.75 -32.24 -13.95
C ALA A 10 3.78 -33.34 -14.20
N ARG A 11 5.01 -32.98 -14.58
CA ARG A 11 6.12 -33.93 -14.73
C ARG A 11 6.44 -34.64 -13.42
N LEU A 12 6.46 -33.90 -12.31
CA LEU A 12 6.70 -34.48 -10.99
C LEU A 12 5.58 -35.43 -10.55
N ALA A 13 4.31 -35.07 -10.82
CA ALA A 13 3.17 -35.92 -10.50
C ALA A 13 3.09 -37.20 -11.34
N ALA A 14 3.65 -37.18 -12.56
CA ALA A 14 3.76 -38.35 -13.43
C ALA A 14 4.95 -39.26 -13.08
N ALA A 15 5.93 -38.75 -12.32
CA ALA A 15 7.06 -39.54 -11.84
C ALA A 15 6.66 -40.45 -10.68
N THR A 16 7.42 -41.53 -10.47
CA THR A 16 7.26 -42.38 -9.28
C THR A 16 7.49 -41.54 -8.02
N PRO A 17 6.55 -41.54 -7.04
CA PRO A 17 6.71 -40.81 -5.80
C PRO A 17 8.04 -41.13 -5.11
N GLY A 18 8.69 -40.11 -4.55
CA GLY A 18 9.90 -40.26 -3.74
C GLY A 18 9.63 -40.26 -2.23
N PRO A 19 10.69 -40.35 -1.41
CA PRO A 19 12.07 -40.59 -1.83
C PRO A 19 12.25 -42.02 -2.35
N TRP A 20 13.27 -42.22 -3.19
CA TRP A 20 13.70 -43.55 -3.60
C TRP A 20 14.80 -44.04 -2.64
N ASP A 21 14.98 -45.34 -2.51
CA ASP A 21 15.99 -45.94 -1.66
C ASP A 21 17.34 -46.01 -2.38
N TYR A 22 18.38 -45.45 -1.78
CA TYR A 22 19.76 -45.64 -2.23
C TYR A 22 20.30 -46.99 -1.76
N VAL A 23 20.84 -47.80 -2.68
CA VAL A 23 21.28 -49.18 -2.38
C VAL A 23 22.77 -49.43 -2.62
N GLY A 24 23.57 -48.38 -2.84
CA GLY A 24 25.03 -48.49 -3.03
C GLY A 24 25.46 -48.51 -4.50
N GLN A 25 26.74 -48.22 -4.78
CA GLN A 25 27.37 -48.33 -6.10
C GLN A 25 26.66 -47.54 -7.23
N GLY A 26 26.05 -46.38 -6.90
CA GLY A 26 25.32 -45.57 -7.89
C GLY A 26 23.94 -46.12 -8.28
N TRP A 27 23.36 -47.02 -7.49
CA TRP A 27 22.04 -47.60 -7.73
C TRP A 27 20.99 -47.02 -6.80
N ILE A 28 19.81 -46.70 -7.36
CA ILE A 28 18.61 -46.32 -6.61
C ILE A 28 17.46 -47.24 -6.96
N THR A 29 16.57 -47.49 -6.00
CA THR A 29 15.41 -48.35 -6.16
C THR A 29 14.18 -47.70 -5.54
N HIS A 30 13.00 -48.13 -5.95
CA HIS A 30 11.75 -47.76 -5.29
C HIS A 30 11.00 -49.06 -4.93
N PRO A 31 10.31 -49.12 -3.77
CA PRO A 31 9.57 -50.30 -3.37
C PRO A 31 8.61 -50.79 -4.47
N GLY A 32 8.78 -52.05 -4.91
CA GLY A 32 7.93 -52.67 -5.94
C GLY A 32 8.35 -52.43 -7.39
N THR A 33 9.54 -51.88 -7.65
CA THR A 33 10.06 -51.61 -9.01
C THR A 33 11.46 -52.20 -9.24
N THR A 34 11.77 -52.54 -10.50
CA THR A 34 13.10 -52.97 -10.96
C THR A 34 13.98 -51.75 -11.19
N PHE A 35 14.84 -51.43 -10.21
CA PHE A 35 16.05 -50.58 -10.25
C PHE A 35 16.14 -49.47 -11.32
N ALA A 36 16.37 -48.22 -10.90
CA ALA A 36 16.88 -47.19 -11.79
C ALA A 36 18.41 -47.14 -11.67
N ALA A 37 19.11 -47.55 -12.72
CA ALA A 37 20.56 -47.39 -12.82
C ALA A 37 20.89 -45.92 -13.09
N VAL A 38 21.86 -45.35 -12.36
CA VAL A 38 22.47 -44.05 -12.74
C VAL A 38 23.63 -44.26 -13.74
N GLY A 39 23.75 -45.48 -14.29
CA GLY A 39 24.65 -45.85 -15.40
C GLY A 39 24.95 -47.36 -15.39
N THR A 40 25.08 -48.01 -16.55
CA THR A 40 25.54 -49.41 -16.62
C THR A 40 27.00 -49.50 -17.09
N PRO A 41 27.84 -50.38 -16.52
CA PRO A 41 29.28 -50.45 -16.80
C PRO A 41 29.68 -50.81 -18.23
N ASP A 42 28.74 -51.31 -19.04
CA ASP A 42 28.98 -51.89 -20.36
C ASP A 42 28.85 -50.90 -21.54
N GLN A 43 28.50 -49.61 -21.29
CA GLN A 43 28.22 -48.64 -22.37
C GLN A 43 28.83 -47.22 -22.20
N GLY A 44 29.99 -47.06 -21.56
CA GLY A 44 30.69 -45.75 -21.53
C GLY A 44 30.23 -44.81 -20.41
N MET A 45 30.55 -45.19 -19.18
CA MET A 45 30.20 -44.56 -17.91
C MET A 45 30.28 -43.01 -17.88
N ILE A 46 29.19 -42.39 -17.44
CA ILE A 46 29.26 -41.17 -16.63
C ILE A 46 29.65 -41.64 -15.21
N PRO A 47 30.71 -41.12 -14.58
CA PRO A 47 31.00 -41.46 -13.19
C PRO A 47 29.82 -41.01 -12.31
N CYS A 48 29.09 -41.96 -11.73
CA CYS A 48 28.08 -41.68 -10.72
C CYS A 48 28.68 -41.99 -9.35
N THR A 49 28.70 -41.00 -8.48
CA THR A 49 29.09 -41.16 -7.08
C THR A 49 27.86 -41.53 -6.24
N ASP A 50 28.11 -42.03 -5.03
CA ASP A 50 27.08 -42.22 -4.00
C ASP A 50 26.28 -40.94 -3.74
N ALA A 51 26.92 -39.77 -3.86
CA ALA A 51 26.27 -38.47 -3.69
C ALA A 51 25.30 -38.12 -4.84
N ASP A 52 25.62 -38.50 -6.08
CA ASP A 52 24.72 -38.27 -7.21
C ASP A 52 23.45 -39.13 -7.08
N ALA A 53 23.62 -40.37 -6.65
CA ALA A 53 22.51 -41.29 -6.40
C ALA A 53 21.62 -40.80 -5.24
N ASP A 54 22.23 -40.32 -4.14
CA ASP A 54 21.51 -39.74 -3.01
C ASP A 54 20.71 -38.49 -3.41
N LEU A 55 21.31 -37.58 -4.22
CA LEU A 55 20.62 -36.42 -4.74
C LEU A 55 19.41 -36.79 -5.62
N ILE A 56 19.57 -37.75 -6.53
CA ILE A 56 18.49 -38.21 -7.42
C ILE A 56 17.37 -38.90 -6.61
N ALA A 57 17.75 -39.69 -5.60
CA ALA A 57 16.80 -40.37 -4.72
C ALA A 57 15.86 -39.40 -3.98
N HIS A 58 16.39 -38.22 -3.60
CA HIS A 58 15.63 -37.18 -2.91
C HIS A 58 14.97 -36.16 -3.85
N ALA A 59 15.39 -36.10 -5.11
CA ALA A 59 14.93 -35.10 -6.07
C ALA A 59 13.40 -34.95 -6.17
N PRO A 60 12.56 -36.01 -6.17
CA PRO A 60 11.11 -35.82 -6.22
C PRO A 60 10.55 -35.03 -5.02
N THR A 61 11.03 -35.33 -3.81
CA THR A 61 10.62 -34.67 -2.58
C THR A 61 11.10 -33.22 -2.54
N ASP A 62 12.37 -33.00 -2.90
CA ASP A 62 12.98 -31.66 -2.91
C ASP A 62 12.33 -30.76 -3.97
N LEU A 63 12.04 -31.29 -5.16
CA LEU A 63 11.33 -30.56 -6.20
C LEU A 63 9.90 -30.20 -5.76
N ALA A 64 9.21 -31.08 -5.03
CA ALA A 64 7.89 -30.76 -4.47
C ALA A 64 7.97 -29.59 -3.48
N ALA A 65 8.96 -29.61 -2.58
CA ALA A 65 9.19 -28.55 -1.60
C ALA A 65 9.55 -27.21 -2.28
N LEU A 66 10.44 -27.24 -3.28
CA LEU A 66 10.84 -26.06 -4.05
C LEU A 66 9.65 -25.47 -4.84
N LEU A 67 8.81 -26.31 -5.45
CA LEU A 67 7.59 -25.84 -6.14
C LEU A 67 6.63 -25.13 -5.18
N ALA A 68 6.47 -25.64 -3.97
CA ALA A 68 5.65 -25.01 -2.94
C ALA A 68 6.22 -23.64 -2.53
N GLU A 69 7.53 -23.57 -2.27
CA GLU A 69 8.18 -22.32 -1.86
C GLU A 69 8.16 -21.28 -2.98
N VAL A 70 8.47 -21.64 -4.23
CA VAL A 70 8.42 -20.70 -5.35
C VAL A 70 7.01 -20.14 -5.55
N ARG A 71 5.96 -20.97 -5.37
CA ARG A 71 4.57 -20.46 -5.41
C ARG A 71 4.29 -19.50 -4.25
N ALA A 72 4.73 -19.81 -3.04
CA ALA A 72 4.58 -18.93 -1.89
C ALA A 72 5.30 -17.60 -2.09
N LEU A 73 6.53 -17.62 -2.60
CA LEU A 73 7.30 -16.42 -2.94
C LEU A 73 6.64 -15.59 -4.03
N ARG A 74 6.13 -16.21 -5.10
CA ARG A 74 5.38 -15.48 -6.14
C ARG A 74 4.14 -14.80 -5.58
N LYS A 75 3.41 -15.47 -4.67
CA LYS A 75 2.26 -14.88 -3.98
C LYS A 75 2.66 -13.69 -3.10
N ARG A 76 3.72 -13.85 -2.29
CA ARG A 76 4.25 -12.75 -1.45
C ARG A 76 4.70 -11.56 -2.29
N ALA A 77 5.40 -11.80 -3.40
CA ALA A 77 5.85 -10.74 -4.31
C ALA A 77 4.67 -9.98 -4.96
N ALA A 78 3.60 -10.69 -5.33
CA ALA A 78 2.38 -10.07 -5.84
C ALA A 78 1.71 -9.18 -4.77
N ASN A 79 1.57 -9.68 -3.53
CA ASN A 79 1.00 -8.89 -2.43
C ASN A 79 1.82 -7.64 -2.12
N LEU A 80 3.14 -7.77 -2.00
CA LEU A 80 4.03 -6.62 -1.77
C LEU A 80 3.95 -5.58 -2.89
N SER A 81 3.72 -6.02 -4.13
CA SER A 81 3.54 -5.12 -5.27
C SER A 81 2.22 -4.34 -5.17
N LEU A 82 1.16 -4.96 -4.66
CA LEU A 82 -0.12 -4.29 -4.40
C LEU A 82 0.00 -3.28 -3.27
N GLU A 83 0.54 -3.69 -2.11
CA GLU A 83 0.77 -2.81 -0.96
C GLU A 83 1.63 -1.60 -1.36
N ARG A 84 2.69 -1.82 -2.16
CA ARG A 84 3.52 -0.73 -2.68
C ARG A 84 2.73 0.23 -3.58
N ALA A 85 1.79 -0.25 -4.38
CA ALA A 85 0.96 0.60 -5.21
C ALA A 85 0.02 1.45 -4.35
N GLU A 86 -0.63 0.86 -3.35
CA GLU A 86 -1.49 1.57 -2.40
C GLU A 86 -0.73 2.67 -1.64
N PHE A 87 0.46 2.37 -1.14
CA PHE A 87 1.32 3.37 -0.49
C PHE A 87 1.77 4.48 -1.45
N ALA A 88 1.98 4.17 -2.72
CA ALA A 88 2.34 5.18 -3.72
C ALA A 88 1.17 6.14 -3.97
N ASP A 89 -0.05 5.62 -4.05
CA ASP A 89 -1.27 6.42 -4.23
C ASP A 89 -1.55 7.29 -3.00
N GLU A 90 -1.39 6.75 -1.78
CA GLU A 90 -1.53 7.53 -0.55
C GLU A 90 -0.48 8.63 -0.47
N ALA A 91 0.79 8.31 -0.76
CA ALA A 91 1.85 9.30 -0.78
C ALA A 91 1.59 10.41 -1.80
N GLN A 92 1.00 10.08 -2.95
CA GLN A 92 0.62 11.08 -3.94
C GLN A 92 -0.53 11.96 -3.45
N SER A 93 -1.57 11.38 -2.87
CA SER A 93 -2.69 12.12 -2.27
C SER A 93 -2.22 13.08 -1.18
N LEU A 94 -1.31 12.64 -0.31
CA LEU A 94 -0.72 13.49 0.72
C LEU A 94 0.10 14.63 0.13
N ARG A 95 0.89 14.38 -0.93
CA ARG A 95 1.62 15.44 -1.65
C ARG A 95 0.67 16.47 -2.25
N ASP A 96 -0.41 16.03 -2.89
CA ASP A 96 -1.40 16.92 -3.49
C ASP A 96 -2.11 17.77 -2.44
N ARG A 97 -2.45 17.17 -1.29
CA ARG A 97 -3.01 17.90 -0.14
C ARG A 97 -2.03 18.93 0.42
N LEU A 98 -0.76 18.56 0.57
CA LEU A 98 0.29 19.44 1.05
C LEU A 98 0.51 20.62 0.08
N ALA A 99 0.48 20.36 -1.23
CA ALA A 99 0.62 21.38 -2.26
C ALA A 99 -0.50 22.43 -2.25
N ARG A 100 -1.69 22.10 -1.71
CA ARG A 100 -2.82 23.04 -1.56
C ARG A 100 -2.75 23.88 -0.29
N ILE A 101 -1.88 23.54 0.67
CA ILE A 101 -1.79 24.29 1.93
C ILE A 101 -1.39 25.76 1.69
N PRO A 102 -0.36 26.08 0.90
CA PRO A 102 0.06 27.47 0.68
C PRO A 102 -1.07 28.35 0.14
N GLU A 103 -1.82 27.87 -0.85
CA GLU A 103 -2.96 28.60 -1.42
C GLU A 103 -4.05 28.85 -0.36
N ARG A 104 -4.40 27.81 0.43
CA ARG A 104 -5.38 27.94 1.51
C ARG A 104 -4.92 28.93 2.58
N THR A 105 -3.63 28.92 2.93
CA THR A 105 -3.08 29.87 3.90
C THR A 105 -3.10 31.29 3.35
N THR A 106 -2.71 31.51 2.09
CA THR A 106 -2.76 32.84 1.47
C THR A 106 -4.18 33.37 1.37
N ASN A 107 -5.14 32.53 0.97
CA ASN A 107 -6.55 32.92 0.93
C ASN A 107 -7.10 33.26 2.32
N ALA A 108 -6.74 32.48 3.34
CA ALA A 108 -7.14 32.75 4.72
C ALA A 108 -6.51 34.05 5.26
N GLU A 109 -5.23 34.30 4.97
CA GLU A 109 -4.54 35.54 5.33
C GLU A 109 -5.19 36.75 4.69
N ALA A 110 -5.53 36.66 3.39
CA ALA A 110 -6.23 37.73 2.68
C ALA A 110 -7.61 38.02 3.26
N GLU A 111 -8.37 36.97 3.64
CA GLU A 111 -9.69 37.15 4.24
C GLU A 111 -9.60 37.75 5.65
N VAL A 112 -8.62 37.34 6.46
CA VAL A 112 -8.37 37.96 7.76
C VAL A 112 -8.08 39.45 7.61
N GLU A 113 -7.26 39.83 6.62
CA GLU A 113 -6.94 41.24 6.38
C GLU A 113 -8.17 42.03 5.90
N ARG A 114 -8.97 41.45 5.02
CA ARG A 114 -10.26 42.03 4.59
C ARG A 114 -11.19 42.26 5.79
N LEU A 115 -11.35 41.27 6.65
CA LEU A 115 -12.22 41.37 7.83
C LEU A 115 -11.70 42.41 8.83
N ARG A 116 -10.38 42.51 9.04
CA ARG A 116 -9.79 43.59 9.84
C ARG A 116 -10.13 44.97 9.30
N ALA A 117 -9.99 45.17 7.99
CA ALA A 117 -10.35 46.45 7.36
C ALA A 117 -11.84 46.80 7.54
N VAL A 118 -12.74 45.80 7.45
CA VAL A 118 -14.17 45.99 7.72
C VAL A 118 -14.41 46.39 9.18
N VAL A 119 -13.77 45.71 10.13
CA VAL A 119 -13.89 46.03 11.56
C VAL A 119 -13.38 47.43 11.87
N ASP A 120 -12.25 47.84 11.32
CA ASP A 120 -11.70 49.17 11.54
C ASP A 120 -12.58 50.26 10.91
N SER A 121 -13.15 50.00 9.73
CA SER A 121 -14.15 50.90 9.13
C SER A 121 -15.42 51.01 9.97
N ALA A 122 -15.94 49.89 10.49
CA ALA A 122 -17.11 49.89 11.36
C ALA A 122 -16.87 50.65 12.66
N LYS A 123 -15.70 50.50 13.28
CA LYS A 123 -15.30 51.29 14.45
C LYS A 123 -15.27 52.78 14.13
N ALA A 124 -14.67 53.19 13.02
CA ALA A 124 -14.61 54.60 12.63
C ALA A 124 -16.00 55.21 12.43
N VAL A 125 -16.96 54.46 11.86
CA VAL A 125 -18.36 54.90 11.73
C VAL A 125 -19.01 55.09 13.11
N VAL A 126 -18.83 54.13 14.01
CA VAL A 126 -19.34 54.21 15.39
C VAL A 126 -18.78 55.43 16.12
N ASP A 127 -17.46 55.63 16.05
CA ASP A 127 -16.79 56.76 16.70
C ASP A 127 -17.25 58.11 16.12
N ALA A 128 -17.46 58.20 14.80
CA ALA A 128 -18.00 59.39 14.15
C ALA A 128 -19.45 59.69 14.57
N GLU A 129 -20.30 58.66 14.67
CA GLU A 129 -21.70 58.82 15.12
C GLU A 129 -21.75 59.26 16.60
N TYR A 130 -20.88 58.71 17.44
CA TYR A 130 -20.69 59.16 18.83
C TYR A 130 -20.23 60.62 18.94
N ALA A 131 -19.31 61.05 18.08
CA ALA A 131 -18.84 62.44 18.07
C ALA A 131 -19.88 63.43 17.53
N ALA A 132 -20.75 63.00 16.62
CA ALA A 132 -21.78 63.84 15.99
C ALA A 132 -23.01 64.07 16.88
N HIS A 133 -23.31 63.16 17.81
CA HIS A 133 -24.45 63.28 18.71
C HIS A 133 -24.03 63.80 20.10
N SER A 134 -24.72 64.85 20.56
CA SER A 134 -24.42 65.48 21.85
C SER A 134 -24.93 64.70 23.06
N ASP A 135 -25.78 63.68 22.86
CA ASP A 135 -26.31 62.79 23.91
C ASP A 135 -25.85 61.32 23.68
N PRO A 136 -24.98 60.79 24.56
CA PRO A 136 -24.48 59.42 24.48
C PRO A 136 -25.56 58.33 24.52
N TYR A 137 -26.74 58.61 25.08
CA TYR A 137 -27.83 57.63 25.19
C TYR A 137 -28.47 57.29 23.85
N GLU A 138 -28.57 58.27 22.94
CA GLU A 138 -29.21 58.08 21.64
C GLU A 138 -28.37 57.18 20.71
N VAL A 139 -27.05 57.29 20.81
CA VAL A 139 -26.09 56.43 20.08
C VAL A 139 -26.12 55.01 20.63
N GLY A 140 -26.21 54.85 21.96
CA GLY A 140 -26.33 53.54 22.60
C GLY A 140 -27.57 52.75 22.15
N ILE A 141 -28.70 53.43 21.96
CA ILE A 141 -29.94 52.81 21.47
C ILE A 141 -29.79 52.38 20.00
N LYS A 142 -29.24 53.24 19.13
CA LYS A 142 -29.01 52.90 17.71
C LYS A 142 -28.07 51.70 17.54
N ILE A 143 -26.98 51.64 18.34
CA ILE A 143 -26.07 50.49 18.33
C ILE A 143 -26.77 49.21 18.77
N ALA A 144 -27.59 49.26 19.83
CA ALA A 144 -28.35 48.10 20.29
C ALA A 144 -29.34 47.57 19.24
N VAL A 145 -30.01 48.48 18.52
CA VAL A 145 -30.92 48.12 17.41
C VAL A 145 -30.16 47.48 16.25
N LEU A 146 -29.01 48.03 15.85
CA LEU A 146 -28.18 47.44 14.79
C LEU A 146 -27.65 46.06 15.18
N ARG A 147 -27.29 45.86 16.46
CA ARG A 147 -26.83 44.56 16.96
C ARG A 147 -27.93 43.50 16.89
N ALA A 148 -29.14 43.85 17.32
CA ALA A 148 -30.30 42.97 17.23
C ALA A 148 -30.68 42.63 15.77
N ALA A 149 -30.49 43.56 14.83
CA ALA A 149 -30.72 43.32 13.40
C ALA A 149 -29.66 42.39 12.79
N LEU A 150 -28.40 42.50 13.22
CA LEU A 150 -27.31 41.60 12.82
C LEU A 150 -27.54 40.17 13.35
N ASP A 151 -27.88 40.03 14.63
CA ASP A 151 -28.18 38.72 15.23
C ASP A 151 -29.36 38.02 14.52
N ALA A 152 -30.35 38.80 14.07
CA ALA A 152 -31.49 38.27 13.31
C ALA A 152 -31.13 37.84 11.87
N LEU A 153 -30.12 38.45 11.25
CA LEU A 153 -29.60 38.06 9.94
C LEU A 153 -28.77 36.78 10.02
N ASP A 154 -27.94 36.63 11.06
CA ASP A 154 -27.16 35.40 11.30
C ASP A 154 -28.09 34.19 11.57
N ALA A 155 -29.19 34.40 12.30
CA ALA A 155 -30.20 33.36 12.52
C ALA A 155 -31.03 33.00 11.27
N GLY A 156 -31.02 33.84 10.23
CA GLY A 156 -31.78 33.64 8.99
C GLY A 156 -30.99 32.93 7.87
N GLY A 157 -29.68 32.73 8.03
CA GLY A 157 -28.79 32.13 7.02
C GLY A 157 -28.69 30.60 7.03
N GLU A 158 -29.31 29.91 7.99
CA GLU A 158 -29.27 28.43 8.14
C GLU A 158 -30.47 27.69 7.51
N SER A 159 -31.26 28.32 6.65
CA SER A 159 -32.44 27.68 5.99
C SER A 159 -32.19 27.24 4.56
#